data_AF-A0A533UM93-F1
#
_entry.id   AF-A0A533UM93-F1
#
_cell.length_a   1.000
_cell.length_b   1.000
_cell.length_c   1.000
_cell.angle_alpha   90.00
_cell.angle_beta   90.00
_cell.angle_gamma   90.00
#
_symmetry.space_group_name_H-M   'P 1'
#
loop_
_entity.id
_entity.type
_entity.pdbx_description
1 polymer ?
#
loop_
_entity_poly.entity_id
_entity_poly.type
_entity_poly.pdbx_seq_one_letter_code
_entity_poly.pdbx_strand_id
1 'polypeptide(L)' 'MRKKKGKLEEILSKARFYDDIELYQVSYRDFDNIVTIPLKEFILLSSNFELIPVSRIVEIKKGTTVMYSKSSINS' A
#
# COMPACT_ATOMS: atom_id res chain seq x y z
N MET A 1 -20.67 -5.34 15.26
CA MET A 1 -19.99 -6.17 14.23
C MET A 1 -18.57 -5.64 14.04
N ARG A 2 -17.53 -6.43 14.33
CA ARG A 2 -16.14 -6.03 14.01
C ARG A 2 -15.99 -6.08 12.49
N LYS A 3 -15.86 -4.93 11.82
CA LYS A 3 -15.40 -4.89 10.42
C LYS A 3 -14.06 -5.61 10.39
N LYS A 4 -13.98 -6.76 9.72
CA LYS A 4 -12.68 -7.40 9.43
C LYS A 4 -11.94 -6.41 8.54
N LYS A 5 -10.85 -5.82 9.05
CA LYS A 5 -9.99 -4.96 8.23
C LYS A 5 -9.51 -5.78 7.03
N GLY A 6 -9.46 -5.17 5.85
CA GLY A 6 -8.91 -5.85 4.69
C GLY A 6 -7.41 -6.14 4.89
N LYS A 7 -6.87 -7.20 4.29
CA LYS A 7 -5.42 -7.53 4.36
C LYS A 7 -4.51 -6.33 4.08
N LEU A 8 -4.89 -5.48 3.12
CA LEU A 8 -4.18 -4.24 2.80
C LEU A 8 -4.16 -3.25 3.97
N GLU A 9 -5.30 -3.02 4.62
CA GLU A 9 -5.42 -2.13 5.78
C GLU A 9 -4.62 -2.65 6.98
N GLU A 10 -4.57 -3.98 7.17
CA GLU A 10 -3.76 -4.61 8.21
C GLU A 10 -2.26 -4.39 7.97
N ILE A 11 -1.80 -4.55 6.73
CA ILE A 11 -0.40 -4.30 6.35
C ILE A 11 -0.03 -2.84 6.58
N LEU A 12 -0.87 -1.91 6.13
CA LEU A 12 -0.64 -0.47 6.32
C LEU A 12 -0.63 -0.07 7.79
N SER A 13 -1.55 -0.63 8.59
CA SER A 13 -1.60 -0.41 10.03
C SER A 13 -0.34 -0.95 10.72
N LYS A 14 0.13 -2.14 10.33
CA LYS A 14 1.35 -2.73 10.89
C LYS A 14 2.57 -1.89 10.55
N ALA A 15 2.73 -1.53 9.28
CA ALA A 15 3.86 -0.74 8.80
C ALA A 15 3.95 0.65 9.45
N ARG A 16 2.81 1.28 9.79
CA ARG A 16 2.78 2.62 10.41
C ARG A 16 3.05 2.62 11.92
N PHE A 17 2.54 1.62 12.64
CA PHE A 17 2.47 1.68 14.10
C PHE A 17 3.30 0.62 14.83
N TYR A 18 3.69 -0.46 14.15
CA TYR A 18 4.28 -1.65 14.79
C TYR A 18 5.55 -2.15 14.12
N ASP A 19 5.98 -1.54 13.02
CA ASP A 19 7.14 -1.93 12.23
C ASP A 19 7.86 -0.67 11.73
N ASP A 20 9.04 -0.85 11.14
CA ASP A 20 9.75 0.25 10.51
C ASP A 20 9.20 0.52 9.11
N ILE A 21 8.53 1.67 8.97
CA ILE A 21 7.88 2.10 7.73
C ILE A 21 8.87 2.34 6.58
N GLU A 22 10.15 2.63 6.88
CA GLU A 22 11.20 2.87 5.89
C GLU A 22 11.55 1.57 5.13
N LEU A 23 11.22 0.41 5.69
CA LEU A 23 11.46 -0.90 5.05
C LEU A 23 10.42 -1.25 3.97
N TYR A 24 9.37 -0.43 3.83
CA TYR A 24 8.24 -0.71 2.97
C TYR A 24 8.28 0.14 1.70
N GLN A 25 7.93 -0.49 0.59
CA GLN A 25 7.67 0.17 -0.69
C GLN A 25 6.25 -0.13 -1.14
N VAL A 26 5.64 0.83 -1.82
CA VAL A 26 4.30 0.71 -2.38
C VAL A 26 4.34 1.00 -3.86
N SER A 27 3.69 0.14 -4.63
CA SER A 27 3.41 0.36 -6.04
C SER A 27 1.94 0.72 -6.19
N TYR A 28 1.65 1.86 -6.83
CA TYR A 28 0.29 2.35 -7.03
C TYR A 28 0.05 2.79 -8.47
N ARG A 29 -1.21 2.77 -8.89
CA ARG A 29 -1.61 3.24 -10.22
C ARG A 29 -1.77 4.75 -10.26
N ASP A 30 -0.91 5.40 -11.05
CA ASP A 30 -0.96 6.81 -11.36
C ASP A 30 -1.24 7.00 -12.86
N PHE A 31 -2.47 7.41 -13.19
CA PHE A 31 -3.01 7.36 -14.55
C PHE A 31 -2.76 5.98 -15.20
N ASP A 32 -1.98 5.93 -16.29
CA ASP A 32 -1.63 4.72 -17.04
C ASP A 32 -0.31 4.08 -16.57
N ASN A 33 0.34 4.67 -15.56
CA ASN A 33 1.63 4.22 -15.05
C ASN A 33 1.48 3.53 -13.69
N ILE A 34 2.43 2.64 -13.39
CA ILE A 34 2.65 2.13 -12.03
C ILE A 34 3.89 2.83 -11.47
N VAL A 35 3.72 3.52 -10.37
CA VAL A 35 4.78 4.23 -9.66
C VAL A 35 5.11 3.47 -8.39
N THR A 36 6.40 3.22 -8.15
CA THR A 36 6.90 2.57 -6.93
C THR A 36 7.73 3.56 -6.13
N ILE A 37 7.33 3.80 -4.88
CA ILE A 37 8.01 4.70 -3.95
C ILE A 37 8.01 4.12 -2.52
N PRO A 38 8.84 4.63 -1.60
CA PRO A 38 8.73 4.30 -0.18
C PRO A 38 7.33 4.52 0.36
N LEU A 39 6.86 3.64 1.25
CA LEU A 39 5.51 3.74 1.82
C LEU A 39 5.31 5.04 2.59
N LYS A 40 6.33 5.52 3.30
CA LYS A 40 6.30 6.80 4.01
C LYS A 40 6.06 7.98 3.06
N GLU A 41 6.76 8.01 1.93
CA GLU A 41 6.58 9.05 0.92
C GLU A 41 5.18 9.01 0.31
N PHE A 42 4.67 7.82 0.01
CA PHE A 42 3.30 7.67 -0.48
C PHE A 42 2.25 8.19 0.49
N ILE A 43 2.43 7.98 1.80
CA ILE A 43 1.49 8.48 2.82
C ILE A 43 1.45 10.00 2.84
N LEU A 44 2.61 10.64 2.69
CA LEU A 44 2.71 12.10 2.59
C LEU A 44 2.09 12.61 1.29
N LEU A 45 2.48 12.04 0.15
CA LEU A 45 1.97 12.40 -1.18
C LEU A 45 0.45 12.23 -1.29
N SER A 46 -0.08 11.16 -0.71
CA SER A 46 -1.52 10.86 -0.73
C SER A 46 -2.33 11.66 0.28
N SER A 47 -1.72 12.51 1.10
CA SER A 47 -2.35 13.19 2.25
C SER A 47 -3.14 12.20 3.11
N ASN A 48 -2.45 11.19 3.65
CA ASN A 48 -3.09 10.10 4.40
C ASN A 48 -4.24 9.40 3.64
N PHE A 49 -4.03 9.17 2.35
CA PHE A 49 -4.98 8.54 1.42
C PHE A 49 -6.21 9.39 1.03
N GLU A 50 -6.25 10.67 1.36
CA GLU A 50 -7.31 11.59 0.93
C GLU A 50 -7.19 11.97 -0.56
N LEU A 51 -5.96 12.17 -1.06
CA LEU A 51 -5.69 12.54 -2.45
C LEU A 51 -5.48 11.31 -3.35
N ILE A 52 -4.78 10.28 -2.85
CA ILE A 52 -4.57 9.03 -3.56
C ILE A 52 -5.12 7.87 -2.72
N PRO A 53 -6.26 7.29 -3.09
CA PRO A 53 -6.92 6.29 -2.25
C PRO A 53 -6.16 4.97 -2.26
N VAL A 54 -6.24 4.23 -1.14
CA VAL A 54 -5.61 2.90 -0.98
C VAL A 54 -6.00 1.89 -2.05
N SER A 55 -7.17 2.07 -2.69
CA SER A 55 -7.64 1.22 -3.79
C SER A 55 -6.76 1.26 -5.04
N ARG A 56 -5.93 2.30 -5.18
CA ARG A 56 -4.92 2.48 -6.23
C ARG A 56 -3.65 1.67 -5.99
N ILE A 57 -3.43 1.20 -4.76
CA ILE A 57 -2.29 0.33 -4.44
C ILE A 57 -2.46 -1.00 -5.17
N VAL A 58 -1.43 -1.39 -5.91
CA VAL A 58 -1.37 -2.69 -6.61
C VAL A 58 -0.38 -3.64 -5.97
N GLU A 59 0.62 -3.14 -5.24
CA GLU A 59 1.60 -3.98 -4.55
C GLU A 59 2.15 -3.27 -3.30
N ILE A 60 2.45 -4.03 -2.26
CA ILE A 60 3.30 -3.59 -1.14
C ILE A 60 4.41 -4.61 -0.95
N LYS A 61 5.65 -4.14 -0.88
CA LYS A 61 6.85 -4.93 -0.57
C LYS A 61 7.45 -4.49 0.76
N LYS A 62 8.05 -5.45 1.48
CA LYS A 62 8.98 -5.20 2.59
C LYS A 62 10.33 -5.82 2.22
N GLY A 63 11.31 -4.97 1.89
CA GLY A 63 12.53 -5.43 1.22
C GLY A 63 12.21 -6.24 -0.05
N THR A 64 12.65 -7.50 -0.11
CA THR A 64 12.40 -8.41 -1.23
C THR A 64 11.07 -9.18 -1.15
N THR A 65 10.34 -9.08 -0.04
CA THR A 65 9.13 -9.88 0.18
C THR A 65 7.87 -9.11 -0.21
N VAL A 66 7.04 -9.68 -1.08
CA VAL A 66 5.72 -9.13 -1.42
C VAL A 66 4.73 -9.40 -0.29
N MET A 67 4.26 -8.34 0.38
CA MET A 67 3.28 -8.41 1.47
C MET A 67 1.85 -8.40 0.94
N TYR A 68 1.64 -7.64 -0.14
CA TYR A 68 0.35 -7.50 -0.83
C TYR A 68 0.61 -7.40 -2.33
N SER A 69 -0.22 -8.09 -3.11
CA SER A 69 -0.36 -7.85 -4.54
C SER A 69 -1.84 -7.93 -4.87
N LYS A 70 -2.31 -6.96 -5.65
CA LYS A 70 -3.66 -6.95 -6.19
C LYS A 70 -3.64 -7.90 -7.39
N SER A 71 -4.19 -9.10 -7.22
CA SER A 71 -4.41 -9.99 -8.36
C SER A 71 -5.31 -9.25 -9.37
N SER A 72 -4.74 -8.91 -10.51
CA SER A 72 -5.54 -8.67 -11.70
C SER A 72 -6.26 -9.99 -11.98
N ILE A 73 -7.52 -10.10 -11.60
CA ILE A 73 -8.38 -11.15 -12.14
C ILE A 73 -8.58 -10.74 -13.60
N ASN A 74 -7.65 -11.13 -14.46
CA ASN A 74 -7.92 -11.29 -15.88
C ASN A 74 -8.46 -12.72 -16.01
N SER A 75 -9.79 -12.85 -15.93
CA SER A 75 -10.53 -13.98 -16.48
C SER A 75 -11.04 -13.62 -17.86
#